data_AF-A0A7C9IVZ9-F1
#
_entry.id   AF-A0A7C9IVZ9-F1
#
_cell.length_a   1.000
_cell.length_b   1.000
_cell.length_c   1.000
_cell.angle_alpha   90.00
_cell.angle_beta   90.00
_cell.angle_gamma   90.00
#
_symmetry.space_group_name_H-M   'P 1'
#
loop_
_entity.id
_entity.type
_entity.pdbx_description
1 polymer ?
#
loop_
_entity_poly.entity_id
_entity_poly.type
_entity_poly.pdbx_seq_one_letter_code
_entity_poly.pdbx_strand_id
1 'polypeptide(L)'
;MDDASPLDRDGRFAACLERLEELKAVKARREVLEERVFLEFLRANRGRINEFPLLETEQQSLMDMLLRRAEGLHPGHSFIKDRFSAYLLELNHYGKAKAVGDAAAQEKLAKRLERQETVLAKCLQGAVYASSLIKDNFSDAVIRHFGEDSLGKIEEITATMVFDELYWRAYIDRFIKEEVRGAYDDILTERRYRLLREGQLLIVVYPFDAVLSKLKGTTKAISKTRVQTTFEGTVDSGEGRATAEAALALCLRADLGDGDKRLERDELQFAAQVAAMDPLMGEYQAALADDSPEAEAQREALADAVVALCFGAMVSLRVVREDFSRALRDFSTREIAVLVHVAGFFEAKRLGNVLEQIMELDLAHLLREKGAADAARIQIKSVRARRAGKADVDALAEAGFNKIRRKQFFEDDPDQPEMLLWRVKNAAEFEEKLRLLQIEPELTRALAGLWEYAGYKVELYLCINLAALGKVATNLSARVAEILGRYGIAPPGAADPAKARRDA
;
A
#
# COMPACT_ATOMS: atom_id res chain seq x y z
N MET A 1 -19.80 23.34 8.23
CA MET A 1 -19.19 24.68 8.19
C MET A 1 -18.04 24.58 7.19
N ASP A 2 -18.02 25.13 5.99
CA ASP A 2 -18.77 26.26 5.41
C ASP A 2 -19.38 25.87 4.05
N ASP A 3 -20.67 26.13 3.88
CA ASP A 3 -21.45 25.90 2.66
C ASP A 3 -21.23 27.04 1.65
N ALA A 4 -19.97 27.39 1.43
CA ALA A 4 -19.56 28.67 0.84
C ALA A 4 -19.68 28.79 -0.69
N SER A 5 -20.64 28.17 -1.39
CA SER A 5 -20.73 28.17 -2.88
C SER A 5 -19.38 27.91 -3.64
N PRO A 6 -19.37 27.69 -4.96
CA PRO A 6 -18.13 27.77 -5.73
C PRO A 6 -17.77 29.24 -5.98
N LEU A 7 -16.51 29.62 -5.75
CA LEU A 7 -16.02 30.95 -6.15
C LEU A 7 -15.93 31.02 -7.68
N ASP A 8 -16.36 32.15 -8.24
CA ASP A 8 -16.14 32.47 -9.64
C ASP A 8 -14.65 32.78 -9.93
N ARG A 9 -14.33 33.02 -11.20
CA ARG A 9 -12.94 33.24 -11.63
C ARG A 9 -12.24 34.34 -10.82
N ASP A 10 -12.89 35.49 -10.72
CA ASP A 10 -12.28 36.67 -10.11
C ASP A 10 -12.25 36.54 -8.57
N GLY A 11 -13.23 35.87 -7.96
CA GLY A 11 -13.24 35.52 -6.54
C GLY A 11 -12.10 34.59 -6.14
N ARG A 12 -11.77 33.60 -6.97
CA ARG A 12 -10.61 32.71 -6.70
C ARG A 12 -9.28 33.46 -6.76
N PHE A 13 -9.10 34.31 -7.77
CA PHE A 13 -7.91 35.14 -7.88
C PHE A 13 -7.81 36.11 -6.70
N ALA A 14 -8.91 36.72 -6.29
CA ALA A 14 -8.95 37.63 -5.15
C ALA A 14 -8.54 36.94 -3.84
N ALA A 15 -9.10 35.76 -3.54
CA ALA A 15 -8.75 35.01 -2.32
C ALA A 15 -7.26 34.67 -2.24
N CYS A 16 -6.68 34.17 -3.35
CA CYS A 16 -5.26 33.85 -3.40
C CYS A 16 -4.37 35.10 -3.33
N LEU A 17 -4.79 36.19 -3.98
CA LEU A 17 -4.04 37.46 -4.00
C LEU A 17 -4.03 38.12 -2.62
N GLU A 18 -5.17 38.16 -1.94
CA GLU A 18 -5.30 38.67 -0.57
C GLU A 18 -4.34 37.92 0.36
N ARG A 19 -4.38 36.59 0.34
CA ARG A 19 -3.45 35.77 1.13
C ARG A 19 -1.98 36.05 0.79
N LEU A 20 -1.66 36.22 -0.50
CA LEU A 20 -0.30 36.54 -0.94
C LEU A 20 0.16 37.91 -0.42
N GLU A 21 -0.72 38.91 -0.41
CA GLU A 21 -0.44 40.27 0.06
C GLU A 21 -0.28 40.32 1.59
N GLU A 22 -1.14 39.64 2.34
CA GLU A 22 -1.02 39.46 3.80
C GLU A 22 0.36 38.91 4.17
N LEU A 23 0.79 37.83 3.50
CA LEU A 23 2.05 37.15 3.79
C LEU A 23 3.27 38.00 3.40
N LYS A 24 3.16 38.80 2.34
CA LYS A 24 4.19 39.79 1.97
C LYS A 24 4.28 40.91 3.00
N ALA A 25 3.16 41.39 3.52
CA ALA A 25 3.12 42.46 4.51
C ALA A 25 3.85 42.07 5.81
N VAL A 26 3.68 40.82 6.25
CA VAL A 26 4.39 40.27 7.43
C VAL A 26 5.79 39.74 7.11
N LYS A 27 6.26 39.88 5.87
CA LYS A 27 7.56 39.37 5.39
C LYS A 27 7.75 37.88 5.69
N ALA A 28 6.71 37.08 5.45
CA ALA A 28 6.77 35.64 5.63
C ALA A 28 7.94 35.04 4.81
N ARG A 29 8.55 33.99 5.35
CA ARG A 29 9.56 33.22 4.60
C ARG A 29 8.92 32.66 3.33
N ARG A 30 9.70 32.57 2.25
CA ARG A 30 9.21 32.08 0.95
C ARG A 30 8.47 30.74 1.05
N GLU A 31 8.97 29.82 1.88
CA GLU A 31 8.38 28.50 2.10
C GLU A 31 6.99 28.60 2.74
N VAL A 32 6.87 29.38 3.82
CA VAL A 32 5.58 29.63 4.49
C VAL A 32 4.61 30.34 3.55
N LEU A 33 5.12 31.25 2.70
CA LEU A 33 4.31 31.93 1.71
C LEU A 33 3.77 30.96 0.66
N GLU A 34 4.64 30.13 0.08
CA GLU A 34 4.26 29.11 -0.91
C GLU A 34 3.22 28.15 -0.33
N GLU A 35 3.47 27.61 0.86
CA GLU A 35 2.56 26.67 1.55
C GLU A 35 1.18 27.30 1.83
N ARG A 36 1.14 28.49 2.43
CA ARG A 36 -0.11 29.13 2.81
C ARG A 36 -0.93 29.59 1.60
N VAL A 37 -0.27 30.06 0.54
CA VAL A 37 -0.96 30.43 -0.71
C VAL A 37 -1.45 29.19 -1.45
N PHE A 38 -0.70 28.08 -1.45
CA PHE A 38 -1.16 26.83 -2.09
C PHE A 38 -2.36 26.22 -1.33
N LEU A 39 -2.44 26.39 -0.01
CA LEU A 39 -3.61 25.98 0.77
C LEU A 39 -4.84 26.84 0.43
N GLU A 40 -4.66 28.14 0.29
CA GLU A 40 -5.73 29.04 -0.16
C GLU A 40 -6.16 28.71 -1.60
N PHE A 41 -5.21 28.38 -2.47
CA PHE A 41 -5.48 27.91 -3.83
C PHE A 41 -6.35 26.64 -3.84
N LEU A 42 -6.00 25.64 -3.02
CA LEU A 42 -6.79 24.41 -2.86
C LEU A 42 -8.23 24.73 -2.43
N ARG A 43 -8.40 25.58 -1.41
CA ARG A 43 -9.72 25.96 -0.88
C ARG A 43 -10.55 26.75 -1.89
N ALA A 44 -9.94 27.73 -2.56
CA ALA A 44 -10.59 28.54 -3.58
C ALA A 44 -11.04 27.69 -4.78
N ASN A 45 -10.31 26.63 -5.10
CA ASN A 45 -10.59 25.73 -6.22
C ASN A 45 -11.42 24.49 -5.84
N ARG A 46 -12.02 24.43 -4.64
CA ARG A 46 -12.79 23.26 -4.17
C ARG A 46 -13.86 22.77 -5.16
N GLY A 47 -14.54 23.70 -5.85
CA GLY A 47 -15.61 23.37 -6.81
C GLY A 47 -15.10 22.79 -8.13
N ARG A 48 -13.79 22.81 -8.38
CA ARG A 48 -13.13 22.28 -9.58
C ARG A 48 -12.40 20.96 -9.32
N ILE A 49 -12.43 20.48 -8.09
CA ILE A 49 -11.79 19.24 -7.65
C ILE A 49 -12.89 18.26 -7.28
N ASN A 50 -13.06 17.22 -8.09
CA ASN A 50 -13.89 16.07 -7.78
C ASN A 50 -13.34 15.35 -6.54
N GLU A 51 -14.23 14.91 -5.65
CA GLU A 51 -13.86 14.27 -4.38
C GLU A 51 -13.02 15.16 -3.47
N PHE A 52 -13.36 16.45 -3.43
CA PHE A 52 -12.64 17.41 -2.59
C PHE A 52 -12.59 16.94 -1.12
N PRO A 53 -11.39 16.92 -0.49
CA PRO A 53 -11.22 16.51 0.90
C PRO A 53 -11.93 17.48 1.85
N LEU A 54 -12.93 16.97 2.57
CA LEU A 54 -13.72 17.79 3.49
C LEU A 54 -13.00 18.01 4.83
N LEU A 55 -12.14 17.08 5.23
CA LEU A 55 -11.37 17.17 6.47
C LEU A 55 -10.13 18.03 6.30
N GLU A 56 -9.84 18.89 7.28
CA GLU A 56 -8.63 19.71 7.28
C GLU A 56 -7.35 18.87 7.30
N THR A 57 -7.38 17.71 7.98
CA THR A 57 -6.26 16.74 8.01
C THR A 57 -5.97 16.18 6.62
N GLU A 58 -7.00 15.89 5.83
CA GLU A 58 -6.85 15.42 4.45
C GLU A 58 -6.37 16.53 3.50
N GLN A 59 -6.85 17.75 3.69
CA GLN A 59 -6.33 18.92 2.97
C GLN A 59 -4.84 19.10 3.26
N GLN A 60 -4.44 19.07 4.54
CA GLN A 60 -3.04 19.15 4.93
C GLN A 60 -2.21 17.99 4.37
N SER A 61 -2.77 16.79 4.30
CA SER A 61 -2.09 15.62 3.70
C SER A 61 -1.73 15.86 2.23
N LEU A 62 -2.66 16.39 1.43
CA LEU A 62 -2.39 16.71 0.03
C LEU A 62 -1.35 17.82 -0.13
N MET A 63 -1.43 18.84 0.73
CA MET A 63 -0.46 19.93 0.78
C MET A 63 0.95 19.38 1.03
N ASP A 64 1.10 18.56 2.07
CA ASP A 64 2.37 17.98 2.48
C ASP A 64 2.94 17.03 1.42
N MET A 65 2.09 16.30 0.70
CA MET A 65 2.52 15.44 -0.41
C MET A 65 3.06 16.23 -1.59
N LEU A 66 2.34 17.27 -2.02
CA LEU A 66 2.64 17.99 -3.26
C LEU A 66 3.73 19.04 -3.09
N LEU A 67 3.85 19.62 -1.89
CA LEU A 67 4.88 20.61 -1.56
C LEU A 67 6.12 20.01 -0.93
N ARG A 68 6.17 18.69 -0.71
CA ARG A 68 7.31 18.01 -0.08
C ARG A 68 8.61 18.36 -0.81
N ARG A 69 9.52 19.04 -0.11
CA ARG A 69 10.87 19.30 -0.60
C ARG A 69 11.77 18.13 -0.24
N ALA A 70 11.76 17.08 -1.06
CA ALA A 70 12.70 15.97 -0.91
C ALA A 70 13.99 16.24 -1.68
N GLU A 71 15.15 15.98 -1.07
CA GLU A 71 16.41 15.85 -1.78
C GLU A 71 16.30 14.69 -2.78
N GLY A 72 16.64 14.92 -4.05
CA GLY A 72 16.44 13.94 -5.12
C GLY A 72 15.10 14.04 -5.87
N LEU A 73 14.37 15.16 -5.78
CA LEU A 73 13.05 15.45 -6.40
C LEU A 73 12.66 14.58 -7.60
N HIS A 74 11.57 13.83 -7.42
CA HIS A 74 10.83 13.18 -8.51
C HIS A 74 10.44 14.26 -9.56
N PRO A 75 10.51 13.96 -10.87
CA PRO A 75 10.21 14.96 -11.92
C PRO A 75 8.85 15.66 -11.74
N GLY A 76 7.86 14.95 -11.21
CA GLY A 76 6.54 15.53 -10.90
C GLY A 76 6.55 16.62 -9.82
N HIS A 77 7.41 16.53 -8.81
CA HIS A 77 7.53 17.61 -7.81
C HIS A 77 8.13 18.86 -8.43
N SER A 78 9.12 18.71 -9.32
CA SER A 78 9.69 19.83 -10.08
C SER A 78 8.62 20.47 -10.96
N PHE A 79 7.87 19.66 -11.71
CA PHE A 79 6.76 20.13 -12.55
C PHE A 79 5.75 20.95 -11.75
N ILE A 80 5.24 20.42 -10.63
CA ILE A 80 4.24 21.13 -9.79
C ILE A 80 4.83 22.43 -9.23
N LYS A 81 6.07 22.39 -8.75
CA LYS A 81 6.75 23.57 -8.20
C LYS A 81 6.94 24.68 -9.24
N ASP A 82 7.29 24.31 -10.47
CA ASP A 82 7.47 25.27 -11.57
C ASP A 82 6.15 25.90 -11.97
N ARG A 83 5.08 25.09 -12.09
CA ARG A 83 3.72 25.58 -12.36
C ARG A 83 3.21 26.49 -11.24
N PHE A 84 3.47 26.14 -9.98
CA PHE A 84 3.04 26.96 -8.86
C PHE A 84 3.84 28.26 -8.77
N SER A 85 5.14 28.22 -9.04
CA SER A 85 5.97 29.43 -9.12
C SER A 85 5.50 30.37 -10.24
N ALA A 86 5.13 29.82 -11.40
CA ALA A 86 4.55 30.58 -12.51
C ALA A 86 3.20 31.19 -12.13
N TYR A 87 2.33 30.44 -11.44
CA TYR A 87 1.06 30.94 -10.91
C TYR A 87 1.26 32.13 -9.96
N LEU A 88 2.16 32.01 -8.97
CA LEU A 88 2.46 33.10 -8.03
C LEU A 88 2.98 34.36 -8.72
N LEU A 89 3.81 34.19 -9.77
CA LEU A 89 4.33 35.31 -10.56
C LEU A 89 3.19 36.03 -11.30
N GLU A 90 2.36 35.28 -12.01
CA GLU A 90 1.22 35.84 -12.75
C GLU A 90 0.19 36.48 -11.80
N LEU A 91 -0.01 35.90 -10.61
CA LEU A 91 -0.94 36.41 -9.59
C LEU A 91 -0.47 37.79 -9.07
N ASN A 92 0.83 37.92 -8.85
CA ASN A 92 1.44 39.18 -8.45
C ASN A 92 1.37 40.24 -9.56
N HIS A 93 1.56 39.86 -10.83
CA HIS A 93 1.41 40.79 -11.96
C HIS A 93 -0.04 41.23 -12.13
N TYR A 94 -0.99 40.31 -11.97
CA TYR A 94 -2.42 40.61 -12.00
C TYR A 94 -2.82 41.59 -10.90
N GLY A 95 -2.38 41.36 -9.66
CA GLY A 95 -2.64 42.28 -8.55
C GLY A 95 -2.10 43.69 -8.80
N LYS A 96 -0.89 43.79 -9.39
CA LYS A 96 -0.33 45.09 -9.81
C LYS A 96 -1.19 45.75 -10.90
N ALA A 97 -1.54 45.05 -11.97
CA ALA A 97 -2.36 45.60 -13.05
C ALA A 97 -3.72 46.09 -12.54
N LYS A 98 -4.35 45.33 -11.62
CA LYS A 98 -5.59 45.71 -10.94
C LYS A 98 -5.42 47.00 -10.11
N ALA A 99 -4.31 47.14 -9.39
CA ALA A 99 -4.04 48.32 -8.55
C ALA A 99 -3.82 49.61 -9.36
N VAL A 100 -3.21 49.53 -10.56
CA VAL A 100 -3.04 50.69 -11.47
C VAL A 100 -4.23 50.92 -12.42
N GLY A 101 -5.25 50.05 -12.40
CA GLY A 101 -6.45 50.20 -13.23
C GLY A 101 -6.25 49.89 -14.71
N ASP A 102 -5.24 49.09 -15.08
CA ASP A 102 -5.00 48.68 -16.47
C ASP A 102 -5.86 47.48 -16.86
N ALA A 103 -7.08 47.76 -17.35
CA ALA A 103 -8.06 46.73 -17.70
C ALA A 103 -7.59 45.76 -18.81
N ALA A 104 -6.82 46.26 -19.79
CA ALA A 104 -6.34 45.44 -20.91
C ALA A 104 -5.23 44.46 -20.45
N ALA A 105 -4.29 44.94 -19.64
CA ALA A 105 -3.28 44.08 -19.03
C ALA A 105 -3.92 43.09 -18.04
N GLN A 106 -4.90 43.53 -17.25
CA GLN A 106 -5.61 42.69 -16.29
C GLN A 106 -6.28 41.49 -16.96
N GLU A 107 -7.05 41.70 -18.04
CA GLU A 107 -7.74 40.59 -18.74
C GLU A 107 -6.74 39.63 -19.43
N LYS A 108 -5.65 40.15 -19.98
CA LYS A 108 -4.58 39.32 -20.55
C LYS A 108 -3.93 38.42 -19.49
N LEU A 109 -3.66 38.97 -18.31
CA LEU A 109 -3.10 38.23 -17.17
C LEU A 109 -4.11 37.24 -16.58
N ALA A 110 -5.39 37.61 -16.53
CA ALA A 110 -6.47 36.74 -16.07
C ALA A 110 -6.53 35.43 -16.87
N LYS A 111 -6.44 35.51 -18.21
CA LYS A 111 -6.42 34.31 -19.08
C LYS A 111 -5.20 33.41 -18.83
N ARG A 112 -4.03 34.00 -18.58
CA ARG A 112 -2.81 33.24 -18.24
C ARG A 112 -2.92 32.57 -16.88
N LEU A 113 -3.44 33.31 -15.90
CA LEU A 113 -3.72 32.79 -14.56
C LEU A 113 -4.70 31.63 -14.59
N GLU A 114 -5.77 31.74 -15.36
CA GLU A 114 -6.78 30.69 -15.50
C GLU A 114 -6.18 29.40 -16.09
N ARG A 115 -5.27 29.51 -17.06
CA ARG A 115 -4.53 28.36 -17.60
C ARG A 115 -3.64 27.72 -16.52
N GLN A 116 -2.89 28.52 -15.75
CA GLN A 116 -2.05 27.98 -14.67
C GLN A 116 -2.89 27.36 -13.55
N GLU A 117 -3.99 28.00 -13.16
CA GLU A 117 -4.95 27.47 -12.18
C GLU A 117 -5.52 26.13 -12.65
N THR A 118 -5.87 26.00 -13.93
CA THR A 118 -6.40 24.74 -14.48
C THR A 118 -5.39 23.60 -14.40
N VAL A 119 -4.13 23.86 -14.79
CA VAL A 119 -3.04 22.87 -14.70
C VAL A 119 -2.80 22.46 -13.25
N LEU A 120 -2.69 23.42 -12.33
CA LEU A 120 -2.48 23.15 -10.90
C LEU A 120 -3.65 22.43 -10.24
N ALA A 121 -4.89 22.79 -10.60
CA ALA A 121 -6.09 22.10 -10.12
C ALA A 121 -6.11 20.64 -10.59
N LYS A 122 -5.61 20.35 -11.80
CA LYS A 122 -5.48 18.96 -12.27
C LYS A 122 -4.35 18.20 -11.58
N CYS A 123 -3.22 18.84 -11.26
CA CYS A 123 -2.24 18.22 -10.35
C CYS A 123 -2.87 17.84 -8.99
N LEU A 124 -3.68 18.72 -8.41
CA LEU A 124 -4.40 18.43 -7.17
C LEU A 124 -5.39 17.27 -7.36
N GLN A 125 -6.17 17.29 -8.45
CA GLN A 125 -7.13 16.24 -8.76
C GLN A 125 -6.49 14.84 -8.83
N GLY A 126 -5.31 14.75 -9.48
CA GLY A 126 -4.60 13.49 -9.61
C GLY A 126 -4.13 12.95 -8.27
N ALA A 127 -3.64 13.86 -7.40
CA ALA A 127 -3.26 13.51 -6.04
C ALA A 127 -4.46 13.09 -5.17
N VAL A 128 -5.60 13.77 -5.32
CA VAL A 128 -6.86 13.40 -4.64
C VAL A 128 -7.32 12.01 -5.04
N TYR A 129 -7.40 11.70 -6.33
CA TYR A 129 -7.81 10.37 -6.79
C TYR A 129 -6.83 9.29 -6.34
N ALA A 130 -5.52 9.50 -6.50
CA ALA A 130 -4.52 8.51 -6.11
C ALA A 130 -4.53 8.25 -4.60
N SER A 131 -4.49 9.31 -3.77
CA SER A 131 -4.48 9.15 -2.31
C SER A 131 -5.79 8.55 -1.77
N SER A 132 -6.94 8.92 -2.34
CA SER A 132 -8.23 8.32 -1.96
C SER A 132 -8.28 6.85 -2.32
N LEU A 133 -7.90 6.48 -3.55
CA LEU A 133 -7.87 5.10 -4.01
C LEU A 133 -6.95 4.23 -3.13
N ILE A 134 -5.76 4.72 -2.76
CA ILE A 134 -4.84 3.98 -1.90
C ILE A 134 -5.43 3.78 -0.50
N LYS A 135 -5.98 4.84 0.12
CA LYS A 135 -6.62 4.75 1.45
C LYS A 135 -7.80 3.80 1.45
N ASP A 136 -8.66 3.89 0.44
CA ASP A 136 -9.86 3.08 0.31
C ASP A 136 -9.48 1.61 0.11
N ASN A 137 -8.55 1.30 -0.79
CA ASN A 137 -8.09 -0.07 -1.03
C ASN A 137 -7.44 -0.69 0.21
N PHE A 138 -6.69 0.10 0.97
CA PHE A 138 -6.08 -0.36 2.22
C PHE A 138 -7.12 -0.59 3.32
N SER A 139 -8.08 0.32 3.46
CA SER A 139 -9.20 0.18 4.40
C SER A 139 -10.04 -1.05 4.07
N ASP A 140 -10.34 -1.28 2.80
CA ASP A 140 -10.96 -2.50 2.29
C ASP A 140 -10.17 -3.75 2.68
N ALA A 141 -8.85 -3.74 2.49
CA ALA A 141 -8.00 -4.87 2.85
C ALA A 141 -8.06 -5.14 4.37
N VAL A 142 -8.02 -4.09 5.19
CA VAL A 142 -8.19 -4.19 6.64
C VAL A 142 -9.56 -4.77 6.99
N ILE A 143 -10.66 -4.23 6.46
CA ILE A 143 -12.02 -4.73 6.73
C ILE A 143 -12.16 -6.20 6.32
N ARG A 144 -11.58 -6.61 5.18
CA ARG A 144 -11.60 -8.01 4.74
C ARG A 144 -10.92 -8.95 5.74
N HIS A 145 -9.86 -8.52 6.42
CA HIS A 145 -9.11 -9.37 7.36
C HIS A 145 -9.58 -9.23 8.82
N PHE A 146 -10.02 -8.05 9.23
CA PHE A 146 -10.35 -7.74 10.64
C PHE A 146 -11.85 -7.57 10.90
N GLY A 147 -12.69 -7.56 9.86
CA GLY A 147 -14.14 -7.48 9.97
C GLY A 147 -14.68 -6.05 10.09
N GLU A 148 -16.00 -5.93 10.20
CA GLU A 148 -16.72 -4.63 10.23
C GLU A 148 -16.36 -3.79 11.46
N ASP A 149 -15.97 -4.42 12.57
CA ASP A 149 -15.56 -3.73 13.80
C ASP A 149 -14.28 -2.87 13.60
N SER A 150 -13.55 -3.07 12.51
CA SER A 150 -12.39 -2.25 12.14
C SER A 150 -12.75 -0.84 11.67
N LEU A 151 -13.99 -0.60 11.22
CA LEU A 151 -14.44 0.67 10.63
C LEU A 151 -14.24 1.85 11.59
N GLY A 152 -14.64 1.70 12.86
CA GLY A 152 -14.48 2.78 13.84
C GLY A 152 -13.01 3.16 14.07
N LYS A 153 -12.10 2.18 14.06
CA LYS A 153 -10.65 2.43 14.18
C LYS A 153 -10.10 3.13 12.92
N ILE A 154 -10.56 2.74 11.73
CA ILE A 154 -10.19 3.37 10.44
C ILE A 154 -10.63 4.84 10.42
N GLU A 155 -11.88 5.11 10.78
CA GLU A 155 -12.45 6.46 10.82
C GLU A 155 -11.69 7.36 11.81
N GLU A 156 -11.36 6.84 13.01
CA GLU A 156 -10.57 7.58 14.00
C GLU A 156 -9.20 7.98 13.46
N ILE A 157 -8.46 7.04 12.85
CA ILE A 157 -7.13 7.34 12.27
C ILE A 157 -7.27 8.39 11.16
N THR A 158 -8.25 8.22 10.27
CA THR A 158 -8.47 9.11 9.12
C THR A 158 -8.86 10.52 9.55
N ALA A 159 -9.69 10.64 10.61
CA ALA A 159 -10.14 11.92 11.13
C ALA A 159 -9.04 12.69 11.88
N THR A 160 -8.06 11.99 12.47
CA THR A 160 -7.10 12.60 13.41
C THR A 160 -5.68 12.70 12.89
N MET A 161 -5.32 11.96 11.84
CA MET A 161 -3.95 11.88 11.34
C MET A 161 -3.83 12.36 9.90
N VAL A 162 -2.73 13.05 9.62
CA VAL A 162 -2.28 13.38 8.25
C VAL A 162 -1.79 12.09 7.59
N PHE A 163 -2.09 11.90 6.31
CA PHE A 163 -1.72 10.69 5.55
C PHE A 163 -0.22 10.65 5.22
N ASP A 164 0.58 10.31 6.22
CA ASP A 164 2.04 10.27 6.20
C ASP A 164 2.60 8.99 6.87
N GLU A 165 3.88 9.01 7.27
CA GLU A 165 4.54 7.92 8.00
C GLU A 165 3.81 7.54 9.30
N LEU A 166 3.27 8.51 10.03
CA LEU A 166 2.59 8.27 11.30
C LEU A 166 1.21 7.64 11.09
N TYR A 167 0.49 8.01 10.03
CA TYR A 167 -0.74 7.33 9.62
C TYR A 167 -0.49 5.85 9.37
N TRP A 168 0.54 5.52 8.57
CA TRP A 168 0.89 4.14 8.29
C TRP A 168 1.30 3.37 9.54
N ARG A 169 2.06 4.00 10.45
CA ARG A 169 2.40 3.39 11.74
C ARG A 169 1.18 3.12 12.59
N ALA A 170 0.25 4.06 12.69
CA ALA A 170 -0.97 3.84 13.46
C ALA A 170 -1.78 2.65 12.94
N TYR A 171 -1.87 2.49 11.61
CA TYR A 171 -2.49 1.31 11.01
C TYR A 171 -1.73 0.02 11.33
N ILE A 172 -0.41 -0.01 11.14
CA ILE A 172 0.41 -1.19 11.43
C ILE A 172 0.33 -1.55 12.91
N ASP A 173 0.44 -0.58 13.81
CA ASP A 173 0.42 -0.85 15.24
C ASP A 173 -0.95 -1.39 15.69
N ARG A 174 -2.06 -0.75 15.27
CA ARG A 174 -3.44 -1.10 15.71
C ARG A 174 -4.02 -2.35 15.08
N PHE A 175 -3.69 -2.64 13.81
CA PHE A 175 -4.27 -3.79 13.10
C PHE A 175 -3.30 -4.96 12.99
N ILE A 176 -1.99 -4.72 12.99
CA ILE A 176 -1.01 -5.80 12.83
C ILE A 176 -0.36 -6.14 14.17
N LYS A 177 0.34 -5.19 14.81
CA LYS A 177 1.15 -5.51 16.00
C LYS A 177 0.32 -5.93 17.20
N GLU A 178 -0.81 -5.27 17.46
CA GLU A 178 -1.74 -5.66 18.53
C GLU A 178 -2.24 -7.10 18.34
N GLU A 179 -2.66 -7.44 17.12
CA GLU A 179 -3.20 -8.76 16.79
C GLU A 179 -2.12 -9.85 16.81
N VAL A 180 -0.91 -9.55 16.32
CA VAL A 180 0.23 -10.48 16.37
C VAL A 180 0.64 -10.77 17.81
N ARG A 181 0.69 -9.76 18.68
CA ARG A 181 1.01 -9.94 20.10
C ARG A 181 -0.08 -10.76 20.81
N GLY A 182 -1.35 -10.43 20.59
CA GLY A 182 -2.47 -11.21 21.13
C GLY A 182 -2.43 -12.67 20.68
N ALA A 183 -2.19 -12.91 19.39
CA ALA A 183 -2.03 -14.26 18.86
C ALA A 183 -0.83 -15.01 19.46
N TYR A 184 0.30 -14.34 19.66
CA TYR A 184 1.47 -14.92 20.30
C TYR A 184 1.17 -15.37 21.73
N ASP A 185 0.50 -14.53 22.53
CA ASP A 185 0.12 -14.87 23.89
C ASP A 185 -0.86 -16.06 23.95
N ASP A 186 -1.77 -16.15 22.99
CA ASP A 186 -2.69 -17.28 22.88
C ASP A 186 -1.99 -18.57 22.44
N ILE A 187 -1.03 -18.50 21.50
CA ILE A 187 -0.19 -19.65 21.12
C ILE A 187 0.52 -20.24 22.35
N LEU A 188 1.01 -19.38 23.24
CA LEU A 188 1.66 -19.80 24.48
C LEU A 188 0.67 -20.38 25.49
N THR A 189 -0.44 -19.68 25.73
CA THR A 189 -1.47 -20.07 26.71
C THR A 189 -2.10 -21.41 26.34
N GLU A 190 -2.40 -21.61 25.07
CA GLU A 190 -3.00 -22.85 24.55
C GLU A 190 -1.95 -23.92 24.17
N ARG A 191 -0.66 -23.62 24.33
CA ARG A 191 0.47 -24.50 23.99
C ARG A 191 0.41 -25.03 22.54
N ARG A 192 0.03 -24.16 21.60
CA ARG A 192 0.00 -24.48 20.16
C ARG A 192 1.39 -24.50 19.51
N TYR A 193 2.44 -24.12 20.25
CA TYR A 193 3.82 -24.25 19.80
C TYR A 193 4.32 -25.70 19.90
N ARG A 194 5.27 -26.08 19.03
CA ARG A 194 5.90 -27.42 19.06
C ARG A 194 7.39 -27.31 19.36
N LEU A 195 7.91 -28.29 20.11
CA LEU A 195 9.33 -28.41 20.40
C LEU A 195 9.93 -29.57 19.61
N LEU A 196 10.95 -29.29 18.81
CA LEU A 196 11.67 -30.26 18.02
C LEU A 196 13.16 -30.22 18.40
N ARG A 197 13.84 -31.36 18.27
CA ARG A 197 15.29 -31.43 18.42
C ARG A 197 15.90 -32.04 17.16
N GLU A 198 16.73 -31.26 16.48
CA GLU A 198 17.45 -31.66 15.28
C GLU A 198 18.96 -31.57 15.54
N GLY A 199 19.57 -32.70 15.92
CA GLY A 199 20.99 -32.75 16.28
C GLY A 199 21.33 -31.79 17.44
N GLN A 200 22.08 -30.73 17.11
CA GLN A 200 22.52 -29.68 18.04
C GLN A 200 21.62 -28.43 18.01
N LEU A 201 20.46 -28.49 17.35
CA LEU A 201 19.46 -27.43 17.34
C LEU A 201 18.25 -27.85 18.17
N LEU A 202 17.85 -26.99 19.09
CA LEU A 202 16.51 -27.01 19.68
C LEU A 202 15.65 -26.03 18.91
N ILE A 203 14.53 -26.49 18.36
CA ILE A 203 13.65 -25.69 17.52
C ILE A 203 12.31 -25.55 18.23
N VAL A 204 11.86 -24.30 18.38
CA VAL A 204 10.47 -24.01 18.73
C VAL A 204 9.74 -23.59 17.46
N VAL A 205 8.64 -24.26 17.15
CA VAL A 205 7.82 -23.99 15.98
C VAL A 205 6.57 -23.23 16.42
N TYR A 206 6.39 -22.03 15.86
CA TYR A 206 5.19 -21.21 16.01
C TYR A 206 4.36 -21.28 14.72
N PRO A 207 3.13 -21.83 14.77
CA PRO A 207 2.28 -21.91 13.59
C PRO A 207 1.72 -20.52 13.25
N PHE A 208 2.00 -20.01 12.05
CA PHE A 208 1.47 -18.72 11.63
C PHE A 208 -0.05 -18.75 11.41
N ASP A 209 -0.61 -19.93 11.06
CA ASP A 209 -2.06 -20.12 10.98
C ASP A 209 -2.78 -19.80 12.30
N ALA A 210 -2.11 -19.94 13.46
CA ALA A 210 -2.70 -19.52 14.72
C ALA A 210 -2.84 -17.97 14.81
N VAL A 211 -1.92 -17.21 14.20
CA VAL A 211 -2.05 -15.77 14.04
C VAL A 211 -3.18 -15.44 13.08
N LEU A 212 -3.20 -16.07 11.91
CA LEU A 212 -4.25 -15.85 10.92
C LEU A 212 -5.64 -16.25 11.45
N SER A 213 -5.73 -17.22 12.37
CA SER A 213 -7.01 -17.60 12.99
C SER A 213 -7.66 -16.50 13.85
N LYS A 214 -6.90 -15.44 14.19
CA LYS A 214 -7.44 -14.25 14.88
C LYS A 214 -8.12 -13.27 13.94
N LEU A 215 -7.84 -13.36 12.63
CA LEU A 215 -8.44 -12.53 11.61
C LEU A 215 -9.92 -12.91 11.45
N LYS A 216 -10.79 -12.17 12.13
CA LYS A 216 -12.25 -12.28 12.03
C LYS A 216 -12.74 -11.48 10.82
N GLY A 217 -12.20 -11.82 9.66
CA GLY A 217 -12.51 -11.18 8.40
C GLY A 217 -13.98 -11.29 8.01
N THR A 218 -14.35 -10.59 6.95
CA THR A 218 -15.71 -10.63 6.39
C THR A 218 -15.69 -11.00 4.92
N THR A 219 -16.64 -11.85 4.51
CA THR A 219 -16.91 -12.18 3.10
C THR A 219 -18.03 -11.32 2.52
N LYS A 220 -18.64 -10.44 3.33
CA LYS A 220 -19.67 -9.52 2.85
C LYS A 220 -19.07 -8.55 1.83
N ALA A 221 -19.90 -8.13 0.88
CA ALA A 221 -19.52 -7.08 -0.05
C ALA A 221 -19.25 -5.78 0.73
N ILE A 222 -18.06 -5.23 0.57
CA ILE A 222 -17.70 -3.91 1.10
C ILE A 222 -18.15 -2.88 0.07
N SER A 223 -18.86 -1.85 0.53
CA SER A 223 -19.33 -0.78 -0.34
C SER A 223 -18.13 0.01 -0.86
N LYS A 224 -17.95 -0.01 -2.19
CA LYS A 224 -16.88 0.74 -2.84
C LYS A 224 -17.21 2.22 -2.91
N THR A 225 -16.19 3.06 -2.80
CA THR A 225 -16.33 4.49 -3.05
C THR A 225 -16.54 4.77 -4.54
N ARG A 226 -16.98 5.98 -4.88
CA ARG A 226 -17.10 6.40 -6.29
C ARG A 226 -15.74 6.33 -6.99
N VAL A 227 -14.65 6.73 -6.33
CA VAL A 227 -13.28 6.63 -6.84
C VAL A 227 -12.91 5.19 -7.19
N GLN A 228 -13.07 4.25 -6.26
CA GLN A 228 -12.79 2.83 -6.50
C GLN A 228 -13.63 2.26 -7.64
N THR A 229 -14.94 2.56 -7.64
CA THR A 229 -15.88 2.07 -8.66
C THR A 229 -15.47 2.55 -10.05
N THR A 230 -15.14 3.84 -10.19
CA THR A 230 -14.69 4.41 -11.46
C THR A 230 -13.35 3.82 -11.88
N PHE A 231 -12.37 3.70 -10.97
CA PHE A 231 -11.06 3.14 -11.28
C PHE A 231 -11.17 1.71 -11.80
N GLU A 232 -11.93 0.85 -11.12
CA GLU A 232 -12.13 -0.54 -11.55
C GLU A 232 -12.87 -0.62 -12.88
N GLY A 233 -13.92 0.19 -13.08
CA GLY A 233 -14.63 0.27 -14.36
C GLY A 233 -13.72 0.68 -15.53
N THR A 234 -12.79 1.60 -15.28
CA THR A 234 -11.79 2.02 -16.27
C THR A 234 -10.75 0.93 -16.55
N VAL A 235 -10.31 0.18 -15.54
CA VAL A 235 -9.30 -0.88 -15.71
C VAL A 235 -9.88 -2.12 -16.41
N ASP A 236 -11.15 -2.45 -16.13
CA ASP A 236 -11.79 -3.67 -16.63
C ASP A 236 -12.43 -3.49 -18.02
N SER A 237 -12.69 -2.25 -18.45
CA SER A 237 -13.29 -1.96 -19.77
C SER A 237 -12.23 -1.76 -20.88
N GLY A 238 -12.57 -2.17 -22.12
CA GLY A 238 -11.71 -1.94 -23.28
C GLY A 238 -11.52 -0.45 -23.62
N GLU A 239 -12.60 0.34 -23.46
CA GLU A 239 -12.58 1.80 -23.64
C GLU A 239 -11.73 2.51 -22.58
N GLY A 240 -11.84 2.09 -21.31
CA GLY A 240 -11.02 2.64 -20.24
C GLY A 240 -9.53 2.33 -20.42
N ARG A 241 -9.19 1.12 -20.90
CA ARG A 241 -7.80 0.77 -21.28
C ARG A 241 -7.26 1.65 -22.41
N ALA A 242 -8.03 1.86 -23.48
CA ALA A 242 -7.64 2.74 -24.58
C ALA A 242 -7.45 4.19 -24.10
N THR A 243 -8.31 4.64 -23.18
CA THR A 243 -8.21 5.97 -22.57
C THR A 243 -6.93 6.10 -21.72
N ALA A 244 -6.60 5.09 -20.91
CA ALA A 244 -5.36 5.06 -20.15
C ALA A 244 -4.13 5.02 -21.09
N GLU A 245 -4.18 4.28 -22.20
CA GLU A 245 -3.10 4.27 -23.20
C GLU A 245 -2.88 5.65 -23.83
N ALA A 246 -3.94 6.40 -24.11
CA ALA A 246 -3.85 7.78 -24.60
C ALA A 246 -3.20 8.72 -23.56
N ALA A 247 -3.60 8.63 -22.29
CA ALA A 247 -3.00 9.41 -21.20
C ALA A 247 -1.50 9.06 -21.01
N LEU A 248 -1.16 7.77 -21.10
CA LEU A 248 0.22 7.29 -21.04
C LEU A 248 1.05 7.85 -22.20
N ALA A 249 0.51 7.84 -23.43
CA ALA A 249 1.18 8.38 -24.61
C ALA A 249 1.48 9.88 -24.49
N LEU A 250 0.55 10.65 -23.90
CA LEU A 250 0.79 12.06 -23.59
C LEU A 250 1.94 12.25 -22.59
N CYS A 251 1.96 11.46 -21.52
CA CYS A 251 3.03 11.55 -20.51
C CYS A 251 4.41 11.18 -21.08
N LEU A 252 4.47 10.18 -21.95
CA LEU A 252 5.73 9.76 -22.60
C LEU A 252 6.27 10.79 -23.62
N ARG A 253 5.40 11.66 -24.14
CA ARG A 253 5.76 12.74 -25.07
C ARG A 253 6.04 14.07 -24.36
N ALA A 254 5.63 14.22 -23.11
CA ALA A 254 5.85 15.42 -22.34
C ALA A 254 7.36 15.65 -22.14
N ASP A 255 7.83 16.86 -22.45
CA ASP A 255 9.20 17.26 -22.17
C ASP A 255 9.36 17.50 -20.66
N LEU A 256 10.16 16.66 -20.02
CA LEU A 256 10.45 16.72 -18.58
C LEU A 256 11.79 17.40 -18.28
N GLY A 257 12.45 17.95 -19.31
CA GLY A 257 13.77 18.56 -19.25
C GLY A 257 14.92 17.54 -19.12
N ASP A 258 16.16 18.07 -19.11
CA ASP A 258 17.45 17.34 -19.11
C ASP A 258 17.78 16.55 -17.82
N GLY A 259 16.77 16.23 -17.00
CA GLY A 259 16.97 15.33 -15.87
C GLY A 259 17.01 13.89 -16.36
N ASP A 260 18.15 13.21 -16.18
CA ASP A 260 18.36 11.76 -16.42
C ASP A 260 17.53 10.85 -15.47
N LYS A 261 16.29 11.26 -15.15
CA LYS A 261 15.36 10.63 -14.23
C LYS A 261 14.20 10.06 -15.04
N ARG A 262 14.39 8.84 -15.52
CA ARG A 262 13.29 8.07 -16.13
C ARG A 262 12.19 7.88 -15.09
N LEU A 263 10.96 8.24 -15.45
CA LEU A 263 9.78 7.86 -14.69
C LEU A 263 9.68 6.33 -14.67
N GLU A 264 9.35 5.74 -13.51
CA GLU A 264 9.14 4.30 -13.43
C GLU A 264 7.92 3.92 -14.28
N ARG A 265 8.05 2.87 -15.10
CA ARG A 265 6.97 2.43 -16.01
C ARG A 265 5.68 2.14 -15.26
N ASP A 266 5.79 1.51 -14.09
CA ASP A 266 4.63 1.13 -13.28
C ASP A 266 3.93 2.36 -12.67
N GLU A 267 4.70 3.38 -12.27
CA GLU A 267 4.16 4.66 -11.77
C GLU A 267 3.41 5.41 -12.90
N LEU A 268 3.97 5.41 -14.11
CA LEU A 268 3.30 5.96 -15.30
C LEU A 268 2.01 5.23 -15.65
N GLN A 269 2.01 3.90 -15.59
CA GLN A 269 0.82 3.10 -15.87
C GLN A 269 -0.29 3.38 -14.86
N PHE A 270 0.04 3.40 -13.56
CA PHE A 270 -0.90 3.76 -12.52
C PHE A 270 -1.46 5.18 -12.72
N ALA A 271 -0.60 6.16 -12.97
CA ALA A 271 -1.03 7.55 -13.17
C ALA A 271 -1.93 7.71 -14.39
N ALA A 272 -1.66 6.98 -15.47
CA ALA A 272 -2.51 6.97 -16.66
C ALA A 272 -3.89 6.34 -16.39
N GLN A 273 -3.97 5.29 -15.58
CA GLN A 273 -5.23 4.70 -15.13
C GLN A 273 -6.03 5.68 -14.25
N VAL A 274 -5.35 6.37 -13.33
CA VAL A 274 -5.97 7.44 -12.54
C VAL A 274 -6.48 8.58 -13.44
N ALA A 275 -5.71 8.97 -14.45
CA ALA A 275 -6.11 10.02 -15.38
C ALA A 275 -7.33 9.62 -16.22
N ALA A 276 -7.43 8.35 -16.61
CA ALA A 276 -8.56 7.81 -17.35
C ALA A 276 -9.88 7.77 -16.56
N MET A 277 -9.86 8.01 -15.25
CA MET A 277 -11.09 8.24 -14.46
C MET A 277 -11.66 9.65 -14.64
N ASP A 278 -10.85 10.61 -15.05
CA ASP A 278 -11.24 12.01 -15.07
C ASP A 278 -12.00 12.37 -16.36
N PRO A 279 -13.10 13.14 -16.27
CA PRO A 279 -13.87 13.56 -17.45
C PRO A 279 -13.04 14.32 -18.50
N LEU A 280 -11.92 14.93 -18.10
CA LEU A 280 -10.99 15.63 -18.99
C LEU A 280 -10.51 14.75 -20.14
N MET A 281 -10.39 13.42 -19.94
CA MET A 281 -9.99 12.52 -21.01
C MET A 281 -11.04 12.42 -22.11
N GLY A 282 -12.33 12.46 -21.77
CA GLY A 282 -13.42 12.51 -22.74
C GLY A 282 -13.41 13.81 -23.53
N GLU A 283 -13.13 14.94 -22.87
CA GLU A 283 -12.97 16.24 -23.54
C GLU A 283 -11.78 16.23 -24.51
N TYR A 284 -10.64 15.66 -24.09
CA TYR A 284 -9.46 15.52 -24.94
C TYR A 284 -9.73 14.64 -26.16
N GLN A 285 -10.41 13.50 -25.98
CA GLN A 285 -10.78 12.62 -27.09
C GLN A 285 -11.77 13.29 -28.06
N ALA A 286 -12.73 14.05 -27.55
CA ALA A 286 -13.64 14.83 -28.39
C ALA A 286 -12.89 15.89 -29.21
N ALA A 287 -11.91 16.58 -28.60
CA ALA A 287 -11.10 17.58 -29.28
C ALA A 287 -10.15 16.99 -30.33
N LEU A 288 -9.81 15.69 -30.26
CA LEU A 288 -9.09 14.97 -31.31
C LEU A 288 -9.92 14.72 -32.57
N ALA A 289 -11.24 14.78 -32.48
CA ALA A 289 -12.13 14.58 -33.63
C ALA A 289 -12.43 15.87 -34.42
N ASP A 290 -11.98 17.03 -33.92
CA ASP A 290 -12.21 18.35 -34.53
C ASP A 290 -10.91 18.91 -35.13
N ASP A 291 -10.79 18.98 -36.46
CA ASP A 291 -9.56 19.43 -37.13
C ASP A 291 -9.41 20.98 -37.23
N SER A 292 -10.24 21.75 -36.53
CA SER A 292 -10.14 23.22 -36.56
C SER A 292 -8.89 23.77 -35.86
N PRO A 293 -8.37 24.95 -36.26
CA PRO A 293 -7.24 25.60 -35.58
C PRO A 293 -7.54 26.00 -34.13
N GLU A 294 -8.80 26.33 -33.81
CA GLU A 294 -9.24 26.61 -32.44
C GLU A 294 -9.21 25.33 -31.59
N ALA A 295 -9.61 24.20 -32.18
CA ALA A 295 -9.49 22.90 -31.54
C ALA A 295 -8.03 22.48 -31.33
N GLU A 296 -7.06 22.92 -32.16
CA GLU A 296 -5.64 22.65 -31.94
C GLU A 296 -5.12 23.27 -30.64
N ALA A 297 -5.40 24.56 -30.43
CA ALA A 297 -5.03 25.24 -29.19
C ALA A 297 -5.75 24.63 -27.96
N GLN A 298 -7.01 24.20 -28.14
CA GLN A 298 -7.76 23.50 -27.10
C GLN A 298 -7.18 22.12 -26.79
N ARG A 299 -6.78 21.34 -27.80
CA ARG A 299 -6.13 20.04 -27.65
C ARG A 299 -4.84 20.13 -26.86
N GLU A 300 -4.00 21.13 -27.16
CA GLU A 300 -2.76 21.35 -26.41
C GLU A 300 -3.04 21.67 -24.94
N ALA A 301 -4.02 22.53 -24.67
CA ALA A 301 -4.40 22.88 -23.30
C ALA A 301 -4.95 21.67 -22.52
N LEU A 302 -5.77 20.83 -23.17
CA LEU A 302 -6.29 19.60 -22.59
C LEU A 302 -5.18 18.57 -22.36
N ALA A 303 -4.26 18.42 -23.31
CA ALA A 303 -3.08 17.55 -23.17
C ALA A 303 -2.22 17.97 -21.97
N ASP A 304 -1.92 19.26 -21.83
CA ASP A 304 -1.20 19.82 -20.68
C ASP A 304 -1.92 19.47 -19.35
N ALA A 305 -3.24 19.59 -19.33
CA ALA A 305 -4.06 19.30 -18.16
C ALA A 305 -4.09 17.80 -17.80
N VAL A 306 -4.09 16.90 -18.80
CA VAL A 306 -3.99 15.44 -18.60
C VAL A 306 -2.62 15.09 -18.05
N VAL A 307 -1.55 15.66 -18.60
CA VAL A 307 -0.18 15.45 -18.11
C VAL A 307 -0.06 15.92 -16.66
N ALA A 308 -0.65 17.08 -16.32
CA ALA A 308 -0.69 17.60 -14.95
C ALA A 308 -1.41 16.66 -13.98
N LEU A 309 -2.54 16.10 -14.39
CA LEU A 309 -3.29 15.09 -13.64
C LEU A 309 -2.43 13.86 -13.34
N CYS A 310 -1.73 13.33 -14.34
CA CYS A 310 -0.80 12.21 -14.16
C CYS A 310 0.33 12.57 -13.19
N PHE A 311 0.92 13.78 -13.28
CA PHE A 311 1.97 14.20 -12.37
C PHE A 311 1.53 14.29 -10.91
N GLY A 312 0.31 14.76 -10.67
CA GLY A 312 -0.31 14.73 -9.34
C GLY A 312 -0.41 13.33 -8.77
N ALA A 313 -0.90 12.37 -9.57
CA ALA A 313 -1.04 10.98 -9.17
C ALA A 313 0.31 10.31 -8.89
N MET A 314 1.32 10.52 -9.74
CA MET A 314 2.66 9.96 -9.54
C MET A 314 3.32 10.49 -8.28
N VAL A 315 3.23 11.81 -8.04
CA VAL A 315 3.79 12.42 -6.82
C VAL A 315 3.13 11.85 -5.57
N SER A 316 1.79 11.75 -5.56
CA SER A 316 1.07 11.16 -4.43
C SER A 316 1.51 9.71 -4.19
N LEU A 317 1.52 8.86 -5.24
CA LEU A 317 1.96 7.46 -5.11
C LEU A 317 3.38 7.37 -4.55
N ARG A 318 4.30 8.19 -5.06
CA ARG A 318 5.70 8.17 -4.61
C ARG A 318 5.83 8.51 -3.13
N VAL A 319 5.20 9.60 -2.71
CA VAL A 319 5.22 10.05 -1.31
C VAL A 319 4.62 8.97 -0.40
N VAL A 320 3.49 8.39 -0.80
CA VAL A 320 2.82 7.35 -0.03
C VAL A 320 3.69 6.08 0.09
N ARG A 321 4.38 5.66 -0.99
CA ARG A 321 5.34 4.53 -0.94
C ARG A 321 6.51 4.81 -0.01
N GLU A 322 7.05 6.04 -0.03
CA GLU A 322 8.15 6.45 0.85
C GLU A 322 7.73 6.47 2.31
N ASP A 323 6.56 7.03 2.62
CA ASP A 323 6.03 7.09 3.98
C ASP A 323 5.66 5.69 4.52
N PHE A 324 5.10 4.83 3.67
CA PHE A 324 4.86 3.42 4.00
C PHE A 324 6.18 2.69 4.31
N SER A 325 7.21 2.89 3.48
CA SER A 325 8.56 2.33 3.71
C SER A 325 9.17 2.78 5.05
N ARG A 326 9.00 4.06 5.41
CA ARG A 326 9.49 4.60 6.70
C ARG A 326 8.68 4.10 7.90
N ALA A 327 7.40 3.82 7.71
CA ALA A 327 6.56 3.26 8.76
C ALA A 327 7.03 1.83 9.14
N LEU A 328 7.59 1.10 8.18
CA LEU A 328 8.13 -0.26 8.30
C LEU A 328 9.54 -0.35 8.93
N ARG A 329 10.02 0.71 9.62
CA ARG A 329 11.40 0.82 10.14
C ARG A 329 11.87 -0.29 11.09
N ASP A 330 10.94 -1.03 11.69
CA ASP A 330 11.27 -2.13 12.62
C ASP A 330 11.74 -3.38 11.85
N PHE A 331 11.53 -3.42 10.53
CA PHE A 331 11.98 -4.47 9.63
C PHE A 331 13.35 -4.14 9.01
N SER A 332 14.06 -5.17 8.56
CA SER A 332 15.31 -4.99 7.84
C SER A 332 15.09 -4.34 6.47
N THR A 333 16.10 -3.66 5.93
CA THR A 333 16.04 -3.02 4.60
C THR A 333 15.59 -3.98 3.49
N ARG A 334 15.98 -5.26 3.57
CA ARG A 334 15.55 -6.28 2.60
C ARG A 334 14.06 -6.61 2.74
N GLU A 335 13.57 -6.77 3.98
CA GLU A 335 12.15 -7.02 4.25
C GLU A 335 11.30 -5.83 3.79
N ILE A 336 11.72 -4.60 4.08
CA ILE A 336 11.05 -3.36 3.63
C ILE A 336 10.98 -3.32 2.09
N ALA A 337 12.10 -3.57 1.40
CA ALA A 337 12.12 -3.56 -0.07
C ALA A 337 11.15 -4.57 -0.69
N VAL A 338 11.03 -5.77 -0.08
CA VAL A 338 10.06 -6.78 -0.51
C VAL A 338 8.63 -6.30 -0.27
N LEU A 339 8.31 -5.78 0.92
CA LEU A 339 6.96 -5.30 1.25
C LEU A 339 6.52 -4.16 0.32
N VAL A 340 7.40 -3.18 0.07
CA VAL A 340 7.13 -2.07 -0.85
C VAL A 340 6.94 -2.57 -2.29
N HIS A 341 7.72 -3.57 -2.72
CA HIS A 341 7.56 -4.17 -4.05
C HIS A 341 6.23 -4.94 -4.17
N VAL A 342 5.86 -5.73 -3.17
CA VAL A 342 4.61 -6.50 -3.16
C VAL A 342 3.40 -5.58 -3.08
N ALA A 343 3.48 -4.49 -2.32
CA ALA A 343 2.44 -3.46 -2.27
C ALA A 343 2.20 -2.81 -3.63
N GLY A 344 3.24 -2.68 -4.47
CA GLY A 344 3.13 -2.08 -5.79
C GLY A 344 2.58 -0.66 -5.70
N PHE A 345 1.42 -0.43 -6.31
CA PHE A 345 0.66 0.82 -6.23
C PHE A 345 -0.61 0.70 -5.37
N PHE A 346 -0.56 -0.19 -4.37
CA PHE A 346 -1.64 -0.42 -3.39
C PHE A 346 -2.95 -0.89 -4.03
N GLU A 347 -2.84 -1.82 -4.98
CA GLU A 347 -4.00 -2.49 -5.57
C GLU A 347 -4.71 -3.38 -4.55
N ALA A 348 -6.05 -3.31 -4.50
CA ALA A 348 -6.87 -4.11 -3.60
C ALA A 348 -6.52 -5.62 -3.63
N LYS A 349 -6.18 -6.16 -4.82
CA LYS A 349 -5.81 -7.58 -5.02
C LYS A 349 -4.51 -7.99 -4.31
N ARG A 350 -3.59 -7.05 -4.08
CA ARG A 350 -2.28 -7.31 -3.46
C ARG A 350 -2.27 -7.06 -1.97
N LEU A 351 -3.06 -6.09 -1.50
CA LEU A 351 -2.97 -5.59 -0.13
C LEU A 351 -3.30 -6.63 0.94
N GLY A 352 -4.16 -7.60 0.66
CA GLY A 352 -4.37 -8.73 1.58
C GLY A 352 -3.09 -9.51 1.87
N ASN A 353 -2.37 -9.89 0.81
CA ASN A 353 -1.10 -10.59 0.93
C ASN A 353 -0.03 -9.72 1.61
N VAL A 354 -0.05 -8.40 1.38
CA VAL A 354 0.85 -7.45 2.06
C VAL A 354 0.58 -7.46 3.56
N LEU A 355 -0.68 -7.37 4.00
CA LEU A 355 -1.06 -7.39 5.41
C LEU A 355 -0.59 -8.68 6.08
N GLU A 356 -0.89 -9.84 5.50
CA GLU A 356 -0.43 -11.14 6.03
C GLU A 356 1.10 -11.22 6.11
N GLN A 357 1.81 -10.70 5.09
CA GLN A 357 3.27 -10.70 5.09
C GLN A 357 3.86 -9.77 6.15
N ILE A 358 3.24 -8.60 6.42
CA ILE A 358 3.68 -7.74 7.53
C ILE A 358 3.43 -8.46 8.86
N MET A 359 2.30 -9.14 9.04
CA MET A 359 2.02 -9.92 10.25
C MET A 359 3.04 -11.04 10.46
N GLU A 360 3.43 -11.76 9.41
CA GLU A 360 4.48 -12.79 9.48
C GLU A 360 5.82 -12.19 9.93
N LEU A 361 6.20 -11.06 9.33
CA LEU A 361 7.44 -10.37 9.65
C LEU A 361 7.41 -9.76 11.05
N ASP A 362 6.27 -9.25 11.51
CA ASP A 362 6.09 -8.72 12.85
C ASP A 362 6.21 -9.82 13.91
N LEU A 363 5.62 -11.00 13.67
CA LEU A 363 5.83 -12.14 14.54
C LEU A 363 7.32 -12.56 14.57
N ALA A 364 7.98 -12.59 13.42
CA ALA A 364 9.41 -12.88 13.36
C ALA A 364 10.24 -11.83 14.12
N HIS A 365 9.87 -10.55 14.00
CA HIS A 365 10.49 -9.44 14.72
C HIS A 365 10.30 -9.59 16.24
N LEU A 366 9.08 -9.83 16.71
CA LEU A 366 8.76 -10.09 18.12
C LEU A 366 9.62 -11.22 18.71
N LEU A 367 9.82 -12.31 17.94
CA LEU A 367 10.66 -13.42 18.35
C LEU A 367 12.16 -13.05 18.41
N ARG A 368 12.63 -12.17 17.51
CA ARG A 368 14.01 -11.64 17.53
C ARG A 368 14.23 -10.73 18.74
N GLU A 369 13.28 -9.84 19.06
CA GLU A 369 13.37 -8.94 20.20
C GLU A 369 13.51 -9.70 21.51
N LYS A 370 12.68 -10.72 21.75
CA LYS A 370 12.78 -11.59 22.94
C LYS A 370 14.12 -12.34 23.01
N GLY A 371 14.73 -12.61 21.86
CA GLY A 371 16.01 -13.31 21.71
C GLY A 371 17.25 -12.41 21.74
N ALA A 372 17.11 -11.08 21.81
CA ALA A 372 18.20 -10.14 21.55
C ALA A 372 19.49 -10.41 22.35
N ALA A 373 19.36 -10.80 23.63
CA ALA A 373 20.51 -11.11 24.49
C ALA A 373 21.34 -12.33 24.03
N ASP A 374 20.80 -13.19 23.16
CA ASP A 374 21.47 -14.37 22.59
C ASP A 374 21.40 -14.41 21.07
N ALA A 375 21.33 -13.25 20.41
CA ALA A 375 21.19 -13.15 18.95
C ALA A 375 22.23 -13.97 18.16
N ALA A 376 23.45 -14.15 18.69
CA ALA A 376 24.49 -14.97 18.04
C ALA A 376 24.25 -16.50 18.13
N ARG A 377 23.32 -16.96 18.98
CA ARG A 377 22.99 -18.39 19.17
C ARG A 377 21.57 -18.74 18.75
N ILE A 378 20.76 -17.74 18.43
CA ILE A 378 19.35 -17.88 18.08
C ILE A 378 19.17 -17.42 16.64
N GLN A 379 18.50 -18.25 15.83
CA GLN A 379 18.12 -17.90 14.48
C GLN A 379 16.61 -18.03 14.32
N ILE A 380 15.96 -17.02 13.76
CA ILE A 380 14.54 -17.07 13.37
C ILE A 380 14.45 -17.36 11.87
N LYS A 381 13.66 -18.35 11.47
CA LYS A 381 13.42 -18.71 10.07
C LYS A 381 11.92 -18.86 9.81
N SER A 382 11.43 -18.31 8.71
CA SER A 382 10.13 -18.68 8.16
C SER A 382 10.29 -19.90 7.26
N VAL A 383 9.55 -20.96 7.54
CA VAL A 383 9.46 -22.16 6.70
C VAL A 383 8.11 -22.14 6.01
N ARG A 384 8.11 -22.35 4.69
CA ARG A 384 6.90 -22.37 3.87
C ARG A 384 6.72 -23.74 3.26
N ALA A 385 5.54 -24.32 3.44
CA ALA A 385 5.11 -25.55 2.77
C ALA A 385 3.90 -25.22 1.92
N ARG A 386 3.91 -25.60 0.63
CA ARG A 386 2.71 -25.43 -0.20
C ARG A 386 1.58 -26.26 0.38
N ARG A 387 0.36 -25.72 0.35
CA ARG A 387 -0.86 -26.40 0.81
C ARG A 387 -1.98 -26.30 -0.21
N ALA A 388 -2.87 -27.28 -0.23
CA ALA A 388 -4.07 -27.30 -1.04
C ALA A 388 -5.29 -27.67 -0.19
N GLY A 389 -6.46 -27.17 -0.57
CA GLY A 389 -7.72 -27.59 0.05
C GLY A 389 -7.97 -29.06 -0.22
N LYS A 390 -8.40 -29.79 0.81
CA LYS A 390 -8.73 -31.21 0.69
C LYS A 390 -9.85 -31.44 -0.33
N ALA A 391 -10.83 -30.54 -0.38
CA ALA A 391 -11.90 -30.56 -1.38
C ALA A 391 -11.37 -30.45 -2.82
N ASP A 392 -10.43 -29.54 -3.07
CA ASP A 392 -9.83 -29.36 -4.41
C ASP A 392 -9.01 -30.58 -4.83
N VAL A 393 -8.30 -31.20 -3.88
CA VAL A 393 -7.54 -32.44 -4.13
C VAL A 393 -8.49 -33.62 -4.37
N ASP A 394 -9.57 -33.72 -3.61
CA ASP A 394 -10.54 -34.81 -3.75
C ASP A 394 -11.33 -34.70 -5.07
N ALA A 395 -11.54 -33.49 -5.61
CA ALA A 395 -12.13 -33.26 -6.93
C ALA A 395 -11.28 -33.84 -8.09
N LEU A 396 -9.95 -33.98 -7.90
CA LEU A 396 -9.08 -34.61 -8.89
C LEU A 396 -9.36 -36.11 -9.10
N ALA A 397 -10.18 -36.73 -8.24
CA ALA A 397 -10.59 -38.12 -8.39
C ALA A 397 -11.27 -38.38 -9.74
N GLU A 398 -12.01 -37.40 -10.28
CA GLU A 398 -12.66 -37.48 -11.59
C GLU A 398 -11.64 -37.58 -12.74
N ALA A 399 -10.45 -37.00 -12.56
CA ALA A 399 -9.32 -37.10 -13.49
C ALA A 399 -8.40 -38.31 -13.18
N GLY A 400 -8.84 -39.28 -12.37
CA GLY A 400 -8.08 -40.50 -12.05
C GLY A 400 -7.09 -40.36 -10.89
N PHE A 401 -7.22 -39.33 -10.05
CA PHE A 401 -6.37 -39.14 -8.87
C PHE A 401 -6.83 -40.00 -7.69
N ASN A 402 -6.33 -41.23 -7.61
CA ASN A 402 -6.70 -42.17 -6.55
C ASN A 402 -5.93 -41.94 -5.22
N LYS A 403 -6.36 -42.63 -4.16
CA LYS A 403 -5.77 -42.55 -2.80
C LYS A 403 -4.27 -42.84 -2.75
N ILE A 404 -3.76 -43.73 -3.62
CA ILE A 404 -2.33 -44.07 -3.67
C ILE A 404 -1.56 -42.87 -4.25
N ARG A 405 -2.04 -42.29 -5.35
CA ARG A 405 -1.45 -41.09 -5.96
C ARG A 405 -1.52 -39.90 -5.00
N ARG A 406 -2.64 -39.69 -4.29
CA ARG A 406 -2.74 -38.66 -3.24
C ARG A 406 -1.63 -38.77 -2.20
N LYS A 407 -1.37 -39.96 -1.65
CA LYS A 407 -0.29 -40.17 -0.67
C LYS A 407 1.13 -39.91 -1.21
N GLN A 408 1.32 -39.94 -2.53
CA GLN A 408 2.62 -39.66 -3.14
C GLN A 408 2.90 -38.16 -3.27
N PHE A 409 1.85 -37.35 -3.46
CA PHE A 409 1.97 -35.90 -3.61
C PHE A 409 1.68 -35.12 -2.33
N PHE A 410 0.86 -35.68 -1.45
CA PHE A 410 0.31 -34.97 -0.29
C PHE A 410 0.50 -35.71 1.03
N GLU A 411 0.49 -34.93 2.11
CA GLU A 411 0.30 -35.37 3.49
C GLU A 411 -0.75 -34.51 4.18
N ASP A 412 -1.38 -35.04 5.23
CA ASP A 412 -2.41 -34.29 5.96
C ASP A 412 -1.76 -33.16 6.77
N ASP A 413 -2.36 -31.97 6.77
CA ASP A 413 -1.89 -30.87 7.61
C ASP A 413 -2.30 -31.14 9.07
N PRO A 414 -1.35 -31.29 10.01
CA PRO A 414 -1.67 -31.62 11.40
C PRO A 414 -2.43 -30.50 12.12
N ASP A 415 -2.31 -29.26 11.64
CA ASP A 415 -2.90 -28.09 12.30
C ASP A 415 -4.23 -27.66 11.65
N GLN A 416 -4.54 -28.15 10.44
CA GLN A 416 -5.72 -27.79 9.65
C GLN A 416 -6.32 -29.02 8.94
N PRO A 417 -7.35 -29.68 9.50
CA PRO A 417 -7.90 -30.95 8.98
C PRO A 417 -8.44 -30.92 7.53
N GLU A 418 -8.82 -29.73 7.05
CA GLU A 418 -9.34 -29.52 5.69
C GLU A 418 -8.26 -29.16 4.67
N MET A 419 -6.99 -29.16 5.07
CA MET A 419 -5.85 -28.82 4.23
C MET A 419 -4.89 -30.00 4.11
N LEU A 420 -4.22 -30.06 2.96
CA LEU A 420 -3.17 -31.02 2.66
C LEU A 420 -1.89 -30.28 2.31
N LEU A 421 -0.76 -30.78 2.82
CA LEU A 421 0.57 -30.26 2.50
C LEU A 421 1.15 -31.01 1.32
N TRP A 422 1.77 -30.28 0.41
CA TRP A 422 2.52 -30.89 -0.68
C TRP A 422 3.83 -31.47 -0.17
N ARG A 423 4.12 -32.72 -0.56
CA ARG A 423 5.39 -33.42 -0.24
C ARG A 423 6.58 -32.91 -1.06
N VAL A 424 6.31 -32.49 -2.30
CA VAL A 424 7.30 -31.89 -3.19
C VAL A 424 7.55 -30.44 -2.78
N LYS A 425 8.82 -29.99 -2.83
CA LYS A 425 9.22 -28.68 -2.29
C LYS A 425 9.39 -27.60 -3.37
N ASN A 426 9.63 -28.00 -4.61
CA ASN A 426 9.91 -27.10 -5.72
C ASN A 426 9.37 -27.66 -7.04
N ALA A 427 9.38 -26.82 -8.09
CA ALA A 427 8.84 -27.17 -9.40
C ALA A 427 9.58 -28.36 -10.04
N ALA A 428 10.90 -28.45 -9.87
CA ALA A 428 11.69 -29.55 -10.41
C ALA A 428 11.31 -30.89 -9.77
N GLU A 429 11.17 -30.93 -8.43
CA GLU A 429 10.68 -32.12 -7.71
C GLU A 429 9.25 -32.49 -8.14
N PHE A 430 8.40 -31.49 -8.38
CA PHE A 430 7.04 -31.72 -8.86
C PHE A 430 7.02 -32.35 -10.26
N GLU A 431 7.76 -31.79 -11.21
CA GLU A 431 7.92 -32.33 -12.57
C GLU A 431 8.50 -33.75 -12.56
N GLU A 432 9.54 -33.98 -11.77
CA GLU A 432 10.13 -35.30 -11.60
C GLU A 432 9.10 -36.30 -11.05
N LYS A 433 8.33 -35.91 -10.03
CA LYS A 433 7.30 -36.75 -9.43
C LYS A 433 6.18 -37.09 -10.42
N LEU A 434 5.74 -36.12 -11.24
CA LEU A 434 4.77 -36.35 -12.32
C LEU A 434 5.29 -37.37 -13.33
N ARG A 435 6.57 -37.25 -13.72
CA ARG A 435 7.21 -38.13 -14.70
C ARG A 435 7.40 -39.56 -14.15
N LEU A 436 7.85 -39.68 -12.90
CA LEU A 436 8.06 -40.97 -12.23
C LEU A 436 6.75 -41.76 -12.07
N LEU A 437 5.64 -41.07 -11.77
CA LEU A 437 4.34 -41.70 -11.58
C LEU A 437 3.55 -41.88 -12.88
N GLN A 438 4.13 -41.49 -14.03
CA GLN A 438 3.52 -41.59 -15.35
C GLN A 438 2.11 -41.00 -15.38
N ILE A 439 1.96 -39.79 -14.83
CA ILE A 439 0.67 -39.12 -14.72
C ILE A 439 0.16 -38.71 -16.12
N GLU A 440 -1.13 -38.93 -16.36
CA GLU A 440 -1.77 -38.66 -17.63
C GLU A 440 -1.81 -37.13 -17.92
N PRO A 441 -1.82 -36.67 -19.18
CA PRO A 441 -1.72 -35.24 -19.50
C PRO A 441 -2.85 -34.35 -18.95
N GLU A 442 -4.06 -34.91 -18.79
CA GLU A 442 -5.20 -34.20 -18.22
C GLU A 442 -5.03 -34.00 -16.71
N LEU A 443 -4.70 -35.05 -15.98
CA LEU A 443 -4.40 -35.00 -14.56
C LEU A 443 -3.14 -34.16 -14.26
N THR A 444 -2.16 -34.18 -15.16
CA THR A 444 -0.96 -33.33 -15.08
C THR A 444 -1.34 -31.85 -15.12
N ARG A 445 -2.22 -31.45 -16.04
CA ARG A 445 -2.69 -30.06 -16.12
C ARG A 445 -3.46 -29.64 -14.88
N ALA A 446 -4.33 -30.51 -14.37
CA ALA A 446 -5.09 -30.23 -13.15
C ALA A 446 -4.18 -30.10 -11.91
N LEU A 447 -3.21 -31.00 -11.75
CA LEU A 447 -2.22 -30.92 -10.67
C LEU A 447 -1.30 -29.72 -10.80
N ALA A 448 -0.89 -29.35 -12.02
CA ALA A 448 -0.07 -28.17 -12.27
C ALA A 448 -0.82 -26.89 -11.91
N GLY A 449 -2.11 -26.79 -12.27
CA GLY A 449 -2.97 -25.68 -11.84
C GLY A 449 -3.08 -25.61 -10.32
N LEU A 450 -3.36 -26.74 -9.66
CA LEU A 450 -3.45 -26.76 -8.19
C LEU A 450 -2.12 -26.40 -7.53
N TRP A 451 -0.99 -26.81 -8.10
CA TRP A 451 0.34 -26.47 -7.62
C TRP A 451 0.63 -24.97 -7.77
N GLU A 452 0.38 -24.41 -8.96
CA GLU A 452 0.67 -23.02 -9.31
C GLU A 452 -0.07 -22.04 -8.39
N TYR A 453 -1.35 -22.30 -8.13
CA TYR A 453 -2.21 -21.48 -7.27
C TYR A 453 -2.26 -21.93 -5.81
N ALA A 454 -1.43 -22.89 -5.41
CA ALA A 454 -1.37 -23.37 -4.03
C ALA A 454 -0.99 -22.24 -3.06
N GLY A 455 -1.76 -22.10 -1.99
CA GLY A 455 -1.37 -21.29 -0.84
C GLY A 455 -0.18 -21.90 -0.09
N TYR A 456 0.29 -21.21 0.94
CA TYR A 456 1.38 -21.69 1.79
C TYR A 456 0.91 -21.83 3.24
N LYS A 457 1.31 -22.93 3.88
CA LYS A 457 1.46 -23.00 5.32
C LYS A 457 2.77 -22.33 5.70
N VAL A 458 2.72 -21.42 6.67
CA VAL A 458 3.90 -20.73 7.18
C VAL A 458 4.12 -21.13 8.64
N GLU A 459 5.35 -21.51 8.95
CA GLU A 459 5.78 -21.82 10.31
C GLU A 459 7.03 -21.02 10.65
N LEU A 460 7.02 -20.36 11.81
CA LEU A 460 8.18 -19.62 12.29
C LEU A 460 8.99 -20.49 13.24
N TYR A 461 10.23 -20.74 12.85
CA TYR A 461 11.17 -21.58 13.57
C TYR A 461 12.11 -20.68 14.38
N LEU A 462 12.05 -20.81 15.70
CA LEU A 462 13.05 -20.32 16.63
C LEU A 462 14.10 -21.42 16.82
N CYS A 463 15.23 -21.29 16.15
CA CYS A 463 16.33 -22.25 16.19
C CYS A 463 17.38 -21.82 17.22
N ILE A 464 17.53 -22.60 18.29
CA ILE A 464 18.50 -22.38 19.36
C ILE A 464 19.69 -23.34 19.17
N ASN A 465 20.88 -22.79 18.96
CA ASN A 465 22.11 -23.57 18.80
C ASN A 465 22.66 -24.03 20.17
N LEU A 466 22.42 -25.30 20.49
CA LEU A 466 22.83 -25.93 21.75
C LEU A 466 24.36 -26.03 21.86
N ALA A 467 25.06 -26.27 20.75
CA ALA A 467 26.53 -26.35 20.76
C ALA A 467 27.16 -24.98 21.03
N ALA A 468 26.63 -23.91 20.43
CA ALA A 468 27.10 -22.55 20.69
C ALA A 468 26.80 -22.10 22.12
N LEU A 469 25.63 -22.47 22.66
CA LEU A 469 25.28 -22.20 24.05
C LEU A 469 26.14 -23.00 25.04
N GLY A 470 26.42 -24.27 24.75
CA GLY A 470 27.24 -25.13 25.61
C GLY A 470 28.68 -24.63 25.78
N LYS A 471 29.20 -23.83 24.84
CA LYS A 471 30.55 -23.22 24.95
C LYS A 471 30.63 -22.09 25.97
N VAL A 472 29.50 -21.48 26.32
CA VAL A 472 29.44 -20.26 27.14
C VAL A 472 28.66 -20.43 28.43
N ALA A 473 27.88 -21.51 28.55
CA ALA A 473 27.07 -21.81 29.72
C ALA A 473 27.70 -22.94 30.54
N THR A 474 27.85 -22.70 31.84
CA THR A 474 28.27 -23.73 32.81
C THR A 474 27.18 -24.79 33.03
N ASN A 475 25.91 -24.41 32.90
CA ASN A 475 24.76 -25.30 32.93
C ASN A 475 23.87 -25.04 31.71
N LEU A 476 24.01 -25.91 30.69
CA LEU A 476 23.26 -25.80 29.45
C LEU A 476 21.74 -25.92 29.67
N SER A 477 21.28 -26.83 30.53
CA SER A 477 19.86 -27.04 30.79
C SER A 477 19.20 -25.82 31.42
N ALA A 478 19.87 -25.20 32.41
CA ALA A 478 19.39 -23.96 33.03
C ALA A 478 19.36 -22.81 32.01
N ARG A 479 20.38 -22.70 31.16
CA ARG A 479 20.43 -21.65 30.13
C ARG A 479 19.34 -21.84 29.06
N VAL A 480 19.07 -23.06 28.64
CA VAL A 480 17.97 -23.37 27.71
C VAL A 480 16.63 -23.02 28.34
N ALA A 481 16.40 -23.38 29.61
CA ALA A 481 15.18 -23.03 30.34
C ALA A 481 15.01 -21.50 30.47
N GLU A 482 16.08 -20.75 30.71
CA GLU A 482 16.07 -19.29 30.75
C GLU A 482 15.72 -18.67 29.38
N ILE A 483 16.29 -19.21 28.29
CA ILE A 483 15.95 -18.76 26.93
C ILE A 483 14.46 -19.04 26.66
N LEU A 484 14.00 -20.27 26.85
CA LEU A 484 12.60 -20.65 26.65
C LEU A 484 11.65 -19.83 27.53
N GLY A 485 12.06 -19.51 28.76
CA GLY A 485 11.30 -18.65 29.69
C GLY A 485 11.07 -17.24 29.15
N ARG A 486 12.02 -16.63 28.43
CA ARG A 486 11.81 -15.33 27.75
C ARG A 486 10.78 -15.38 26.64
N TYR A 487 10.59 -16.57 26.06
CA TYR A 487 9.53 -16.85 25.10
C TYR A 487 8.24 -17.35 25.76
N GLY A 488 8.12 -17.31 27.10
CA GLY A 488 6.94 -17.79 27.82
C GLY A 488 6.75 -19.31 27.76
N ILE A 489 7.76 -20.06 27.34
CA ILE A 489 7.71 -21.52 27.22
C ILE A 489 8.23 -22.13 28.51
N ALA A 490 7.35 -22.85 29.21
CA ALA A 490 7.74 -23.61 30.38
C ALA A 490 8.68 -24.77 30.02
N PRO A 491 9.72 -25.07 30.83
CA PRO A 491 10.61 -26.19 30.57
C PRO A 491 9.84 -27.52 30.59
N PRO A 492 10.27 -28.53 29.80
CA PRO A 492 9.66 -29.86 29.82
C PRO A 492 9.67 -30.42 31.24
N GLY A 493 8.50 -30.64 31.84
CA GLY A 493 8.34 -31.15 33.21
C GLY A 493 7.80 -30.16 34.24
N ALA A 494 7.58 -28.89 33.89
CA ALA A 494 6.83 -27.98 34.75
C ALA A 494 5.34 -28.38 34.76
N ALA A 495 4.80 -28.67 35.95
CA ALA A 495 3.39 -28.99 36.12
C ALA A 495 2.52 -27.88 35.52
N ASP A 496 1.51 -28.30 34.77
CA ASP A 496 0.53 -27.41 34.19
C ASP A 496 -0.30 -26.76 35.32
N PRO A 497 -0.25 -25.42 35.52
CA PRO A 497 -1.01 -24.77 36.58
C PRO A 497 -2.54 -24.95 36.40
N ALA A 498 -3.01 -25.25 35.18
CA ALA A 498 -4.40 -25.61 34.92
C ALA A 498 -4.75 -27.03 35.38
N LYS A 499 -3.80 -27.97 35.38
CA LYS A 499 -3.95 -29.29 36.04
C LYS A 499 -3.84 -29.16 37.56
N ALA A 500 -2.91 -28.35 38.06
CA ALA A 500 -2.74 -28.15 39.50
C ALA A 500 -3.98 -27.50 40.19
N ARG A 501 -4.82 -26.76 39.45
CA ARG A 501 -6.12 -26.23 39.92
C ARG A 501 -7.30 -27.18 39.70
N ARG A 502 -7.15 -28.22 38.88
CA ARG A 502 -8.15 -29.30 38.73
C ARG A 502 -7.94 -30.43 39.74
N ASP A 503 -6.70 -30.61 40.16
CA ASP A 503 -6.27 -31.65 41.09
C ASP A 503 -6.10 -31.13 42.55
N ALA A 504 -6.49 -29.88 42.82
CA ALA A 504 -6.61 -29.25 44.15
C ALA A 504 -8.06 -28.83 44.38
#